data_AF-A0AAU7YL51-F1
#
_entry.id   AF-A0AAU7YL51-F1
#
_cell.length_a   1.000
_cell.length_b   1.000
_cell.length_c   1.000
_cell.angle_alpha   90.00
_cell.angle_beta   90.00
_cell.angle_gamma   90.00
#
_symmetry.space_group_name_H-M   'P 1'
#
loop_
_entity.id
_entity.type
_entity.pdbx_description
1 polymer ?
#
loop_
_entity_poly.entity_id
_entity_poly.type
_entity_poly.pdbx_seq_one_letter_code
_entity_poly.pdbx_strand_id
1 'polypeptide(L)'
;MEKHIFKIDDKSPLYKKLIKLPTAYYIVKENGNVNTVSSHIGTVEVGNINDLKLKKQGNEIVLFTNNSPLKLNGTDFIIEQKAIIGENQENIIKQLKLGEEALIARKYIKDSNNFSIELIMSDDQGNYLFGMLNFINFNDESDPVLEKIKEEKGGLYFTIEGDYIYISDEEGKCPPVCEDGSCYKYQYTKNEHDILEISEVSTIIKNLTKTEQCSLSEATAKAGQDFTLQKGKELSDDIYQANIMLNGKLVATLPKIGYCMLDDQLVIHNHVTEEEVKIPRDFHYLKVVKSSNNDDYKLTFCNFLGNEFFEHKKYDSQYSNIPDKYQYISLNCMKKEYKPNFCNLLNDKPSFFIAKGITNQDSSGHCPADVFELTKSGKGKKMATLIDQFGVFNKEGKFQYCDYHRKADYDIYDSYKINKEHTATDEFLFNDDIVLYTIPELS
;
A
#
# COMPACT_ATOMS: atom_id res chain seq x y z
N MET A 1 -21.05 1.14 -21.23
CA MET A 1 -20.51 1.14 -19.86
C MET A 1 -19.08 1.61 -19.93
N GLU A 2 -18.63 2.37 -18.93
CA GLU A 2 -17.23 2.79 -18.84
C GLU A 2 -16.37 1.55 -18.52
N LYS A 3 -15.24 1.41 -19.22
CA LYS A 3 -14.34 0.27 -19.13
C LYS A 3 -12.96 0.76 -18.75
N HIS A 4 -12.39 0.21 -17.69
CA HIS A 4 -11.06 0.57 -17.18
C HIS A 4 -10.17 -0.66 -17.16
N ILE A 5 -8.94 -0.54 -17.69
CA ILE A 5 -8.00 -1.65 -17.85
C ILE A 5 -6.72 -1.27 -17.11
N PHE A 6 -6.19 -2.19 -16.31
CA PHE A 6 -5.02 -1.97 -15.46
C PHE A 6 -4.01 -3.09 -15.68
N LYS A 7 -2.75 -2.74 -15.96
CA LYS A 7 -1.67 -3.72 -16.00
C LYS A 7 -1.29 -4.15 -14.59
N ILE A 8 -1.13 -5.46 -14.39
CA ILE A 8 -0.66 -6.02 -13.13
C ILE A 8 0.86 -6.07 -13.18
N ASP A 9 1.51 -5.06 -12.60
CA ASP A 9 2.95 -5.07 -12.34
C ASP A 9 3.26 -5.72 -11.00
N ASP A 10 4.29 -6.56 -10.98
CA ASP A 10 4.72 -7.48 -9.91
C ASP A 10 5.16 -6.81 -8.59
N LYS A 11 5.01 -5.49 -8.46
CA LYS A 11 5.59 -4.69 -7.35
C LYS A 11 4.60 -3.96 -6.44
N SER A 12 3.28 -4.25 -6.49
CA SER A 12 2.29 -3.49 -5.70
C SER A 12 1.30 -4.31 -4.85
N PRO A 13 0.98 -3.88 -3.61
CA PRO A 13 0.00 -4.53 -2.71
C PRO A 13 -1.44 -4.54 -3.22
N LEU A 14 -1.77 -3.74 -4.24
CA LEU A 14 -3.11 -3.71 -4.84
C LEU A 14 -3.46 -5.04 -5.51
N TYR A 15 -2.46 -5.71 -6.12
CA TYR A 15 -2.58 -7.08 -6.62
C TYR A 15 -2.99 -8.02 -5.49
N LYS A 16 -2.38 -7.93 -4.29
CA LYS A 16 -2.76 -8.73 -3.11
C LYS A 16 -4.15 -8.40 -2.52
N LYS A 17 -4.74 -7.24 -2.84
CA LYS A 17 -6.10 -6.85 -2.41
C LYS A 17 -7.18 -7.14 -3.47
N LEU A 18 -6.83 -7.10 -4.76
CA LEU A 18 -7.73 -7.35 -5.89
C LEU A 18 -7.70 -8.80 -6.40
N ILE A 19 -6.64 -9.54 -6.08
CA ILE A 19 -6.65 -10.99 -6.15
C ILE A 19 -7.56 -11.54 -5.07
N LYS A 20 -8.81 -11.72 -5.44
CA LYS A 20 -9.70 -12.74 -4.87
C LYS A 20 -10.65 -13.27 -5.93
N LEU A 21 -10.25 -13.31 -7.19
CA LEU A 21 -11.19 -13.59 -8.28
C LEU A 21 -10.82 -14.77 -9.14
N PRO A 22 -11.25 -15.95 -8.70
CA PRO A 22 -11.90 -16.91 -9.57
C PRO A 22 -13.40 -16.69 -9.51
N THR A 23 -14.08 -16.72 -10.66
CA THR A 23 -15.56 -16.63 -10.74
C THR A 23 -16.27 -17.77 -10.05
N ALA A 24 -15.56 -18.85 -9.76
CA ALA A 24 -15.92 -19.79 -8.72
C ALA A 24 -14.62 -20.26 -8.06
N TYR A 25 -14.34 -19.76 -6.86
CA TYR A 25 -13.24 -20.27 -6.03
C TYR A 25 -13.80 -21.03 -4.86
N TYR A 26 -13.09 -22.07 -4.44
CA TYR A 26 -13.43 -22.80 -3.23
C TYR A 26 -12.14 -23.12 -2.49
N ILE A 27 -11.91 -22.41 -1.40
CA ILE A 27 -10.73 -22.58 -0.55
C ILE A 27 -11.16 -22.88 0.88
N VAL A 28 -10.32 -23.65 1.56
CA VAL A 28 -10.49 -23.96 2.98
C VAL A 28 -9.46 -23.20 3.78
N LYS A 29 -9.91 -22.55 4.84
CA LYS A 29 -9.04 -21.91 5.85
C LYS A 29 -9.27 -22.57 7.21
N GLU A 30 -8.18 -22.86 7.90
CA GLU A 30 -8.22 -23.39 9.27
C GLU A 30 -8.14 -22.25 10.29
N ASN A 31 -9.04 -22.25 11.27
CA ASN A 31 -9.01 -21.33 12.42
C ASN A 31 -9.12 -22.14 13.73
N GLY A 32 -8.13 -23.00 13.99
CA GLY A 32 -8.12 -23.83 15.20
C GLY A 32 -9.18 -24.93 15.15
N ASN A 33 -10.24 -24.83 15.98
CA ASN A 33 -11.29 -25.85 16.09
C ASN A 33 -12.41 -25.71 15.03
N VAL A 34 -12.40 -24.63 14.25
CA VAL A 34 -13.41 -24.34 13.22
C VAL A 34 -12.72 -24.08 11.89
N ASN A 35 -13.20 -24.73 10.85
CA ASN A 35 -12.75 -24.51 9.48
C ASN A 35 -13.76 -23.62 8.75
N THR A 36 -13.32 -22.92 7.72
CA THR A 36 -14.22 -22.14 6.86
C THR A 36 -14.02 -22.52 5.41
N VAL A 37 -15.11 -22.78 4.70
CA VAL A 37 -15.12 -22.85 3.24
C VAL A 37 -15.48 -21.46 2.72
N SER A 38 -14.55 -20.84 2.01
CA SER A 38 -14.76 -19.55 1.36
C SER A 38 -14.91 -19.72 -0.14
N SER A 39 -15.89 -19.04 -0.70
CA SER A 39 -16.13 -18.97 -2.14
C SER A 39 -16.54 -17.59 -2.60
N HIS A 40 -16.69 -17.43 -3.91
CA HIS A 40 -17.21 -16.24 -4.57
C HIS A 40 -18.66 -15.88 -4.16
N ILE A 41 -19.47 -16.85 -3.71
CA ILE A 41 -20.85 -16.60 -3.25
C ILE A 41 -20.95 -16.33 -1.75
N GLY A 42 -19.89 -16.58 -0.99
CA GLY A 42 -19.82 -16.28 0.45
C GLY A 42 -18.92 -17.24 1.23
N THR A 43 -18.92 -17.10 2.55
CA THR A 43 -18.13 -17.95 3.46
C THR A 43 -19.05 -18.66 4.45
N VAL A 44 -18.74 -19.92 4.73
CA VAL A 44 -19.49 -20.74 5.68
C VAL A 44 -18.54 -21.49 6.62
N GLU A 45 -18.90 -21.53 7.90
CA GLU A 45 -18.18 -22.32 8.90
C GLU A 45 -18.53 -23.79 8.76
N VAL A 46 -17.52 -24.64 8.81
CA VAL A 46 -17.63 -26.09 8.81
C VAL A 46 -16.78 -26.65 9.94
N GLY A 47 -17.27 -27.69 10.61
CA GLY A 47 -16.53 -28.34 11.69
C GLY A 47 -15.28 -29.03 11.17
N ASN A 48 -15.42 -30.27 10.71
CA ASN A 48 -14.35 -31.03 10.08
C ASN A 48 -14.57 -31.07 8.56
N ILE A 49 -13.55 -30.68 7.79
CA ILE A 49 -13.60 -30.69 6.33
C ILE A 49 -13.79 -32.09 5.75
N ASN A 50 -13.30 -33.12 6.44
CA ASN A 50 -13.43 -34.51 6.00
C ASN A 50 -14.89 -35.02 6.10
N ASP A 51 -15.76 -34.30 6.79
CA ASP A 51 -17.20 -34.61 6.89
C ASP A 51 -17.99 -33.97 5.73
N LEU A 52 -17.31 -33.20 4.87
CA LEU A 52 -17.92 -32.60 3.70
C LEU A 52 -17.98 -33.58 2.54
N LYS A 53 -19.05 -33.46 1.77
CA LYS A 53 -19.25 -34.21 0.54
C LYS A 53 -20.04 -33.42 -0.47
N LEU A 54 -19.83 -33.76 -1.73
CA LEU A 54 -20.53 -33.16 -2.85
C LEU A 54 -21.61 -34.14 -3.33
N LYS A 55 -22.85 -33.69 -3.45
CA LYS A 55 -23.98 -34.52 -3.89
C LYS A 55 -24.92 -33.75 -4.81
N LYS A 56 -25.51 -34.44 -5.79
CA LYS A 56 -26.61 -33.88 -6.57
C LYS A 56 -27.90 -33.87 -5.76
N GLN A 57 -28.54 -32.71 -5.66
CA GLN A 57 -29.87 -32.52 -5.09
C GLN A 57 -30.75 -31.83 -6.13
N GLY A 58 -31.82 -32.50 -6.58
CA GLY A 58 -32.61 -31.99 -7.70
C GLY A 58 -31.75 -31.85 -8.95
N ASN A 59 -31.68 -30.63 -9.50
CA ASN A 59 -30.86 -30.31 -10.68
C ASN A 59 -29.49 -29.68 -10.32
N GLU A 60 -29.22 -29.49 -9.03
CA GLU A 60 -28.06 -28.77 -8.54
C GLU A 60 -27.07 -29.74 -7.90
N ILE A 61 -25.80 -29.35 -7.88
CA ILE A 61 -24.76 -30.02 -7.10
C ILE A 61 -24.56 -29.18 -5.85
N VAL A 62 -24.69 -29.80 -4.68
CA VAL A 62 -24.74 -29.10 -3.39
C VAL A 62 -23.66 -29.66 -2.48
N LEU A 63 -23.06 -28.77 -1.69
CA LEU A 63 -22.11 -29.12 -0.65
C LEU A 63 -22.89 -29.54 0.61
N PHE A 64 -22.56 -30.71 1.14
CA PHE A 64 -23.19 -31.27 2.34
C PHE A 64 -22.18 -31.33 3.48
N THR A 65 -22.69 -31.20 4.71
CA THR A 65 -21.98 -31.63 5.92
C THR A 65 -22.76 -32.80 6.51
N ASN A 66 -22.09 -33.93 6.76
CA ASN A 66 -22.77 -35.13 7.22
C ASN A 66 -23.94 -35.52 6.30
N ASN A 67 -25.19 -35.41 6.76
CA ASN A 67 -26.40 -35.76 6.01
C ASN A 67 -27.29 -34.55 5.66
N SER A 68 -26.79 -33.32 5.84
CA SER A 68 -27.59 -32.11 5.59
C SER A 68 -26.89 -31.17 4.60
N PRO A 69 -27.64 -30.53 3.68
CA PRO A 69 -27.11 -29.50 2.81
C PRO A 69 -26.50 -28.38 3.63
N LEU A 70 -25.29 -27.97 3.29
CA LEU A 70 -24.66 -26.83 3.90
C LEU A 70 -25.39 -25.57 3.44
N LYS A 71 -25.69 -24.68 4.40
CA LYS A 71 -26.47 -23.47 4.12
C LYS A 71 -25.57 -22.24 4.11
N LEU A 72 -25.70 -21.44 3.06
CA LEU A 72 -25.11 -20.12 2.95
C LEU A 72 -26.25 -19.11 2.89
N ASN A 73 -26.30 -18.18 3.85
CA ASN A 73 -27.36 -17.18 3.97
C ASN A 73 -28.80 -17.76 3.90
N GLY A 74 -28.99 -18.96 4.44
CA GLY A 74 -30.28 -19.68 4.45
C GLY A 74 -30.60 -20.51 3.19
N THR A 75 -29.78 -20.39 2.13
CA THR A 75 -29.90 -21.17 0.88
C THR A 75 -28.88 -22.30 0.79
N ASP A 76 -29.13 -23.32 -0.02
CA ASP A 76 -28.16 -24.42 -0.23
C ASP A 76 -26.86 -23.88 -0.86
N PHE A 77 -25.72 -24.38 -0.37
CA PHE A 77 -24.42 -24.04 -0.91
C PHE A 77 -24.20 -24.82 -2.22
N ILE A 78 -24.59 -24.21 -3.33
CA ILE A 78 -24.56 -24.81 -4.67
C ILE A 78 -23.16 -24.67 -5.28
N ILE A 79 -22.68 -25.75 -5.89
CA ILE A 79 -21.44 -25.83 -6.66
C ILE A 79 -21.82 -25.99 -8.13
N GLU A 80 -21.40 -25.07 -8.99
CA GLU A 80 -21.65 -25.18 -10.42
C GLU A 80 -20.87 -26.35 -11.03
N GLN A 81 -21.44 -27.05 -12.03
CA GLN A 81 -20.75 -28.15 -12.71
C GLN A 81 -19.38 -27.73 -13.29
N LYS A 82 -19.29 -26.49 -13.79
CA LYS A 82 -18.06 -25.90 -14.33
C LYS A 82 -17.00 -25.59 -13.27
N ALA A 83 -17.38 -25.54 -11.99
CA ALA A 83 -16.43 -25.38 -10.91
C ALA A 83 -15.61 -26.63 -10.62
N ILE A 84 -16.00 -27.80 -11.13
CA ILE A 84 -15.20 -29.02 -11.00
C ILE A 84 -14.15 -29.00 -12.11
N ILE A 85 -12.88 -29.09 -11.74
CA ILE A 85 -11.74 -29.05 -12.66
C ILE A 85 -10.88 -30.32 -12.52
N GLY A 86 -10.12 -30.64 -13.57
CA GLY A 86 -9.25 -31.82 -13.66
C GLY A 86 -9.68 -32.79 -14.76
N GLU A 87 -8.78 -33.72 -15.10
CA GLU A 87 -8.93 -34.65 -16.23
C GLU A 87 -10.20 -35.53 -16.14
N ASN A 88 -10.72 -35.74 -14.93
CA ASN A 88 -11.91 -36.58 -14.68
C ASN A 88 -13.22 -35.78 -14.55
N GLN A 89 -13.26 -34.49 -14.89
CA GLN A 89 -14.44 -33.63 -14.67
C GLN A 89 -15.74 -34.26 -15.17
N GLU A 90 -15.78 -34.70 -16.43
CA GLU A 90 -17.01 -35.27 -17.04
C GLU A 90 -17.46 -36.55 -16.32
N ASN A 91 -16.51 -37.40 -15.95
CA ASN A 91 -16.78 -38.64 -15.21
C ASN A 91 -17.31 -38.35 -13.81
N ILE A 92 -16.73 -37.37 -13.10
CA ILE A 92 -17.21 -36.94 -11.78
C ILE A 92 -18.65 -36.41 -11.89
N ILE A 93 -18.92 -35.53 -12.85
CA ILE A 93 -20.28 -35.00 -13.08
C ILE A 93 -21.27 -36.12 -13.42
N LYS A 94 -20.85 -37.10 -14.24
CA LYS A 94 -21.67 -38.28 -14.57
C LYS A 94 -22.01 -39.08 -13.32
N GLN A 95 -21.03 -39.38 -12.46
CA GLN A 95 -21.28 -40.15 -11.23
C GLN A 95 -22.16 -39.39 -10.24
N LEU A 96 -21.95 -38.08 -10.05
CA LEU A 96 -22.85 -37.24 -9.25
C LEU A 96 -24.29 -37.25 -9.79
N LYS A 97 -24.46 -37.31 -11.12
CA LYS A 97 -25.80 -37.42 -11.76
C LYS A 97 -26.47 -38.78 -11.50
N LEU A 98 -25.70 -39.83 -11.27
CA LEU A 98 -26.19 -41.17 -10.90
C LEU A 98 -26.56 -41.29 -9.41
N GLY A 99 -26.25 -40.27 -8.60
CA GLY A 99 -26.58 -40.23 -7.18
C GLY A 99 -25.42 -40.58 -6.25
N GLU A 100 -24.25 -40.85 -6.80
CA GLU A 100 -23.01 -41.03 -6.03
C GLU A 100 -22.59 -39.72 -5.36
N GLU A 101 -21.81 -39.85 -4.28
CA GLU A 101 -21.30 -38.72 -3.50
C GLU A 101 -19.79 -38.63 -3.69
N ALA A 102 -19.27 -37.42 -3.91
CA ALA A 102 -17.82 -37.20 -3.91
C ALA A 102 -17.37 -36.78 -2.51
N LEU A 103 -16.40 -37.51 -1.96
CA LEU A 103 -15.75 -37.14 -0.72
C LEU A 103 -14.81 -35.96 -0.95
N ILE A 104 -14.68 -35.12 0.06
CA ILE A 104 -13.81 -33.95 0.02
C ILE A 104 -12.55 -34.20 0.84
N ALA A 105 -11.41 -33.93 0.22
CA ALA A 105 -10.12 -33.89 0.86
C ALA A 105 -9.50 -32.50 0.72
N ARG A 106 -8.55 -32.20 1.61
CA ARG A 106 -7.72 -30.99 1.52
C ARG A 106 -6.53 -31.30 0.64
N LYS A 107 -6.23 -30.38 -0.28
CA LYS A 107 -4.98 -30.38 -1.03
C LYS A 107 -4.18 -29.12 -0.72
N TYR A 108 -2.89 -29.33 -0.45
CA TYR A 108 -1.98 -28.24 -0.12
C TYR A 108 -1.81 -27.31 -1.32
N ILE A 109 -2.00 -26.01 -1.09
CA ILE A 109 -1.66 -24.97 -2.06
C ILE A 109 -0.27 -24.45 -1.66
N LYS A 110 0.66 -24.51 -2.61
CA LYS A 110 2.03 -24.03 -2.41
C LYS A 110 2.03 -22.55 -2.02
N ASP A 111 2.80 -22.21 -1.00
CA ASP A 111 2.99 -20.84 -0.49
C ASP A 111 1.67 -20.14 -0.08
N SER A 112 0.69 -20.91 0.39
CA SER A 112 -0.60 -20.42 0.87
C SER A 112 -0.94 -21.00 2.24
N ASN A 113 -1.55 -20.18 3.10
CA ASN A 113 -2.14 -20.63 4.37
C ASN A 113 -3.55 -21.25 4.17
N ASN A 114 -4.01 -21.35 2.92
CA ASN A 114 -5.29 -21.95 2.56
C ASN A 114 -5.08 -23.26 1.80
N PHE A 115 -6.10 -24.10 1.78
CA PHE A 115 -6.11 -25.36 1.05
C PHE A 115 -7.12 -25.33 -0.09
N SER A 116 -6.87 -26.08 -1.15
CA SER A 116 -7.88 -26.35 -2.19
C SER A 116 -8.72 -27.56 -1.80
N ILE A 117 -9.90 -27.66 -2.42
CA ILE A 117 -10.83 -28.76 -2.21
C ILE A 117 -10.63 -29.80 -3.31
N GLU A 118 -10.09 -30.95 -2.93
CA GLU A 118 -9.96 -32.13 -3.77
C GLU A 118 -11.22 -33.00 -3.64
N LEU A 119 -11.68 -33.51 -4.78
CA LEU A 119 -12.83 -34.40 -4.91
C LEU A 119 -12.33 -35.81 -5.17
N ILE A 120 -12.82 -36.75 -4.36
CA ILE A 120 -12.46 -38.16 -4.45
C ILE A 120 -13.74 -38.98 -4.55
N MET A 121 -13.86 -39.79 -5.60
CA MET A 121 -14.96 -40.75 -5.74
C MET A 121 -14.54 -41.95 -6.58
N SER A 122 -15.42 -42.94 -6.71
CA SER A 122 -15.19 -44.09 -7.59
C SER A 122 -16.09 -44.03 -8.82
N ASP A 123 -15.60 -44.52 -9.96
CA ASP A 123 -16.43 -44.79 -11.12
C ASP A 123 -17.23 -46.10 -10.96
N ASP A 124 -18.04 -46.43 -11.96
CA ASP A 124 -18.86 -47.64 -12.04
C ASP A 124 -18.03 -48.95 -12.12
N GLN A 125 -16.71 -48.84 -12.30
CA GLN A 125 -15.77 -49.95 -12.36
C GLN A 125 -14.91 -50.05 -11.10
N GLY A 126 -15.11 -49.14 -10.13
CA GLY A 126 -14.35 -49.09 -8.88
C GLY A 126 -12.99 -48.38 -8.99
N ASN A 127 -12.69 -47.70 -10.10
CA ASN A 127 -11.48 -46.89 -10.23
C ASN A 127 -11.66 -45.57 -9.49
N TYR A 128 -10.60 -45.08 -8.85
CA TYR A 128 -10.62 -43.77 -8.20
C TYR A 128 -10.59 -42.64 -9.22
N LEU A 129 -11.59 -41.76 -9.13
CA LEU A 129 -11.67 -40.50 -9.83
C LEU A 129 -11.22 -39.39 -8.89
N PHE A 130 -10.22 -38.63 -9.36
CA PHE A 130 -9.74 -37.43 -8.68
C PHE A 130 -10.13 -36.20 -9.49
N GLY A 131 -10.67 -35.20 -8.80
CA GLY A 131 -10.93 -33.87 -9.34
C GLY A 131 -10.66 -32.82 -8.28
N MET A 132 -10.84 -31.55 -8.63
CA MET A 132 -10.71 -30.45 -7.68
C MET A 132 -11.83 -29.45 -7.92
N LEU A 133 -12.21 -28.71 -6.89
CA LEU A 133 -12.98 -27.49 -7.11
C LEU A 133 -12.05 -26.36 -7.57
N ASN A 134 -12.56 -25.52 -8.45
CA ASN A 134 -11.79 -24.49 -9.12
C ASN A 134 -11.16 -23.53 -8.09
N PHE A 135 -9.88 -23.26 -8.28
CA PHE A 135 -9.11 -22.27 -7.55
C PHE A 135 -7.97 -21.80 -8.45
N ILE A 136 -7.50 -20.57 -8.25
CA ILE A 136 -6.29 -20.06 -8.92
C ILE A 136 -5.24 -19.89 -7.83
N ASN A 137 -4.03 -20.43 -8.02
CA ASN A 137 -2.94 -20.16 -7.10
C ASN A 137 -2.21 -18.88 -7.49
N PHE A 138 -2.72 -17.75 -7.03
CA PHE A 138 -2.12 -16.46 -7.31
C PHE A 138 -0.72 -16.22 -6.71
N ASN A 139 -0.27 -17.10 -5.81
CA ASN A 139 1.07 -17.06 -5.25
C ASN A 139 2.08 -17.90 -6.06
N ASP A 140 1.61 -18.65 -7.07
CA ASP A 140 2.45 -19.50 -7.90
C ASP A 140 2.42 -19.02 -9.35
N GLU A 141 3.52 -18.41 -9.79
CA GLU A 141 3.63 -17.90 -11.15
C GLU A 141 3.60 -18.99 -12.22
N SER A 142 3.78 -20.25 -11.82
CA SER A 142 3.66 -21.44 -12.67
C SER A 142 2.25 -22.03 -12.71
N ASP A 143 1.24 -21.32 -12.16
CA ASP A 143 -0.15 -21.68 -12.36
C ASP A 143 -0.48 -21.64 -13.88
N PRO A 144 -0.99 -22.73 -14.48
CA PRO A 144 -1.19 -22.83 -15.92
C PRO A 144 -2.07 -21.73 -16.52
N VAL A 145 -3.00 -21.18 -15.73
CA VAL A 145 -3.85 -20.06 -16.17
C VAL A 145 -3.05 -18.77 -16.22
N LEU A 146 -2.17 -18.53 -15.23
CA LEU A 146 -1.32 -17.35 -15.18
C LEU A 146 -0.22 -17.39 -16.24
N GLU A 147 0.39 -18.56 -16.48
CA GLU A 147 1.40 -18.75 -17.55
C GLU A 147 0.81 -18.47 -18.93
N LYS A 148 -0.35 -19.07 -19.26
CA LYS A 148 -1.02 -18.86 -20.55
C LYS A 148 -1.33 -17.39 -20.81
N ILE A 149 -1.80 -16.65 -19.79
CA ILE A 149 -2.11 -15.23 -19.92
C ILE A 149 -0.82 -14.40 -20.10
N LYS A 150 0.24 -14.70 -19.34
CA LYS A 150 1.53 -14.01 -19.46
C LYS A 150 2.18 -14.24 -20.84
N GLU A 151 2.16 -15.46 -21.36
CA GLU A 151 2.82 -15.83 -22.61
C GLU A 151 2.08 -15.31 -23.86
N GLU A 152 0.75 -15.38 -23.90
CA GLU A 152 0.00 -15.03 -25.11
C GLU A 152 -0.29 -13.52 -25.27
N LYS A 153 -0.24 -12.73 -24.19
CA LYS A 153 -0.84 -11.38 -24.14
C LYS A 153 0.05 -10.26 -23.59
N GLY A 154 1.36 -10.49 -23.44
CA GLY A 154 2.33 -9.43 -23.11
C GLY A 154 2.23 -8.88 -21.68
N GLY A 155 1.52 -9.57 -20.78
CA GLY A 155 1.36 -9.21 -19.38
C GLY A 155 0.00 -9.64 -18.83
N LEU A 156 -0.13 -9.65 -17.50
CA LEU A 156 -1.39 -9.91 -16.82
C LEU A 156 -2.13 -8.58 -16.64
N TYR A 157 -3.39 -8.47 -17.06
CA TYR A 157 -4.19 -7.25 -16.91
C TYR A 157 -5.48 -7.53 -16.14
N PHE A 158 -6.07 -6.46 -15.62
CA PHE A 158 -7.29 -6.48 -14.85
C PHE A 158 -8.25 -5.41 -15.39
N THR A 159 -9.51 -5.78 -15.66
CA THR A 159 -10.53 -4.90 -16.24
C THR A 159 -11.73 -4.73 -15.32
N ILE A 160 -12.23 -3.50 -15.22
CA ILE A 160 -13.52 -3.14 -14.63
C ILE A 160 -14.45 -2.67 -15.74
N GLU A 161 -15.64 -3.27 -15.85
CA GLU A 161 -16.69 -2.89 -16.81
C GLU A 161 -18.05 -2.82 -16.09
N GLY A 162 -18.45 -1.62 -15.66
CA GLY A 162 -19.56 -1.41 -14.73
C GLY A 162 -19.40 -2.20 -13.43
N ASP A 163 -20.34 -3.11 -13.12
CA ASP A 163 -20.27 -3.94 -11.90
C ASP A 163 -19.35 -5.17 -12.04
N TYR A 164 -18.71 -5.35 -13.20
CA TYR A 164 -17.87 -6.51 -13.46
C TYR A 164 -16.38 -6.23 -13.26
N ILE A 165 -15.68 -7.18 -12.65
CA ILE A 165 -14.26 -7.12 -12.28
C ILE A 165 -13.61 -8.44 -12.79
N TYR A 166 -12.64 -8.38 -13.71
CA TYR A 166 -12.06 -9.58 -14.33
C TYR A 166 -10.61 -9.49 -14.81
N ILE A 167 -9.92 -10.63 -14.91
CA ILE A 167 -8.61 -10.71 -15.56
C ILE A 167 -8.80 -10.58 -17.08
N SER A 168 -7.97 -9.76 -17.72
CA SER A 168 -8.06 -9.46 -19.14
C SER A 168 -6.70 -9.47 -19.82
N ASP A 169 -6.70 -9.32 -21.15
CA ASP A 169 -5.54 -8.85 -21.89
C ASP A 169 -5.42 -7.32 -21.87
N GLU A 170 -4.42 -6.79 -22.58
CA GLU A 170 -4.15 -5.36 -22.68
C GLU A 170 -5.29 -4.56 -23.35
N GLU A 171 -6.13 -5.19 -24.16
CA GLU A 171 -7.32 -4.58 -24.78
C GLU A 171 -8.56 -4.69 -23.87
N GLY A 172 -8.39 -5.25 -22.67
CA GLY A 172 -9.45 -5.52 -21.72
C GLY A 172 -10.41 -6.61 -22.21
N LYS A 173 -10.01 -7.43 -23.18
CA LYS A 173 -10.75 -8.63 -23.56
C LYS A 173 -10.46 -9.69 -22.52
N CYS A 174 -11.53 -10.29 -22.06
CA CYS A 174 -11.49 -11.35 -21.07
C CYS A 174 -11.09 -12.65 -21.81
N PRO A 175 -9.87 -13.17 -21.61
CA PRO A 175 -9.40 -14.34 -22.35
C PRO A 175 -10.23 -15.57 -21.99
N PRO A 176 -10.59 -16.41 -22.97
CA PRO A 176 -11.37 -17.60 -22.70
C PRO A 176 -10.54 -18.60 -21.91
N VAL A 177 -11.10 -19.08 -20.80
CA VAL A 177 -10.44 -20.02 -19.89
C VAL A 177 -10.99 -21.44 -20.06
N CYS A 178 -12.09 -21.57 -20.80
CA CYS A 178 -12.65 -22.85 -21.23
C CYS A 178 -12.72 -22.91 -22.76
N GLU A 179 -12.79 -24.11 -23.31
CA GLU A 179 -12.92 -24.36 -24.76
C GLU A 179 -14.20 -23.74 -25.37
N ASP A 180 -15.22 -23.46 -24.55
CA ASP A 180 -16.49 -22.86 -24.96
C ASP A 180 -16.44 -21.32 -25.13
N GLY A 181 -15.27 -20.70 -24.92
CA GLY A 181 -15.09 -19.25 -25.04
C GLY A 181 -15.49 -18.46 -23.79
N SER A 182 -15.89 -19.13 -22.70
CA SER A 182 -16.20 -18.46 -21.43
C SER A 182 -14.95 -17.96 -20.73
N CYS A 183 -15.10 -16.84 -20.03
CA CYS A 183 -13.99 -16.12 -19.41
C CYS A 183 -14.38 -15.69 -17.98
N TYR A 184 -13.38 -15.44 -17.11
CA TYR A 184 -13.63 -15.15 -15.70
C TYR A 184 -14.15 -13.74 -15.45
N LYS A 185 -15.47 -13.53 -15.39
CA LYS A 185 -16.09 -12.26 -14.95
C LYS A 185 -16.73 -12.33 -13.57
N TYR A 186 -16.23 -11.56 -12.60
CA TYR A 186 -16.89 -11.40 -11.32
C TYR A 186 -17.92 -10.27 -11.39
N GLN A 187 -19.16 -10.53 -10.99
CA GLN A 187 -20.17 -9.50 -10.80
C GLN A 187 -20.19 -9.06 -9.35
N TYR A 188 -19.90 -7.79 -9.10
CA TYR A 188 -19.97 -7.21 -7.78
C TYR A 188 -21.44 -7.17 -7.31
N THR A 189 -21.75 -7.88 -6.22
CA THR A 189 -23.07 -7.83 -5.55
C THR A 189 -22.90 -7.26 -4.15
N LYS A 190 -23.74 -6.28 -3.80
CA LYS A 190 -23.68 -5.53 -2.54
C LYS A 190 -24.18 -6.42 -1.38
N ASN A 191 -23.31 -7.25 -0.81
CA ASN A 191 -23.62 -8.01 0.40
C ASN A 191 -23.15 -7.25 1.66
N GLU A 192 -23.95 -7.32 2.73
CA GLU A 192 -23.80 -6.50 3.95
C GLU A 192 -22.56 -6.82 4.81
N HIS A 193 -21.84 -7.92 4.54
CA HIS A 193 -20.67 -8.32 5.31
C HIS A 193 -19.48 -8.66 4.39
N ASP A 194 -18.47 -7.80 4.47
CA ASP A 194 -17.12 -7.83 3.90
C ASP A 194 -16.86 -7.40 2.42
N ILE A 195 -16.30 -6.18 2.35
CA ILE A 195 -15.12 -5.70 1.56
C ILE A 195 -15.32 -5.35 0.09
N LEU A 196 -15.89 -4.16 -0.14
CA LEU A 196 -15.39 -3.02 -0.94
C LEU A 196 -16.59 -2.24 -1.49
N GLU A 197 -17.05 -1.17 -0.85
CA GLU A 197 -18.20 -0.42 -1.37
C GLU A 197 -17.95 0.03 -2.84
N ILE A 198 -19.00 0.12 -3.68
CA ILE A 198 -18.88 0.69 -5.04
C ILE A 198 -18.24 2.09 -5.01
N SER A 199 -18.45 2.85 -3.92
CA SER A 199 -17.78 4.11 -3.62
C SER A 199 -16.25 3.95 -3.51
N GLU A 200 -15.77 2.83 -2.97
CA GLU A 200 -14.35 2.46 -2.90
C GLU A 200 -13.82 2.01 -4.27
N VAL A 201 -14.61 1.34 -5.12
CA VAL A 201 -14.20 1.02 -6.51
C VAL A 201 -14.04 2.30 -7.35
N SER A 202 -14.97 3.25 -7.27
CA SER A 202 -14.80 4.56 -7.89
C SER A 202 -13.61 5.34 -7.30
N THR A 203 -13.36 5.20 -6.00
CA THR A 203 -12.18 5.79 -5.33
C THR A 203 -10.88 5.11 -5.77
N ILE A 204 -10.88 3.80 -5.99
CA ILE A 204 -9.75 3.02 -6.52
C ILE A 204 -9.48 3.41 -7.97
N ILE A 205 -10.51 3.50 -8.83
CA ILE A 205 -10.38 3.97 -10.21
C ILE A 205 -9.82 5.40 -10.22
N LYS A 206 -10.35 6.29 -9.38
CA LYS A 206 -9.87 7.68 -9.22
C LYS A 206 -8.43 7.73 -8.70
N ASN A 207 -8.04 6.85 -7.79
CA ASN A 207 -6.68 6.77 -7.26
C ASN A 207 -5.71 6.15 -8.26
N LEU A 208 -6.14 5.19 -9.08
CA LEU A 208 -5.32 4.52 -10.10
C LEU A 208 -5.09 5.40 -11.33
N THR A 209 -6.14 6.05 -11.85
CA THR A 209 -6.00 7.10 -12.87
C THR A 209 -5.18 8.28 -12.36
N LYS A 210 -5.31 8.63 -11.06
CA LYS A 210 -4.38 9.56 -10.40
C LYS A 210 -2.98 9.01 -10.24
N THR A 211 -2.75 7.71 -10.07
CA THR A 211 -1.41 7.14 -9.94
C THR A 211 -0.67 7.24 -11.28
N GLU A 212 -1.34 7.02 -12.41
CA GLU A 212 -0.77 7.30 -13.74
C GLU A 212 -0.49 8.80 -13.94
N GLN A 213 -1.37 9.69 -13.48
CA GLN A 213 -1.13 11.15 -13.49
C GLN A 213 -0.04 11.61 -12.50
N CYS A 214 0.10 10.97 -11.35
CA CYS A 214 1.15 11.23 -10.34
C CYS A 214 2.49 10.58 -10.71
N SER A 215 2.49 9.63 -11.66
CA SER A 215 3.70 9.09 -12.30
C SER A 215 4.18 9.96 -13.46
N LEU A 216 3.37 10.95 -13.87
CA LEU A 216 3.66 11.90 -14.94
C LEU A 216 4.08 13.27 -14.38
N SER A 217 5.15 13.29 -13.59
CA SER A 217 6.02 14.47 -13.52
C SER A 217 7.42 14.11 -13.01
N GLU A 218 8.02 13.03 -13.52
CA GLU A 218 9.48 12.97 -13.58
C GLU A 218 9.91 13.95 -14.68
N ALA A 219 9.94 15.24 -14.35
CA ALA A 219 10.68 16.21 -15.12
C ALA A 219 12.16 15.87 -14.97
N THR A 220 12.61 14.89 -15.74
CA THR A 220 14.03 14.56 -15.87
C THR A 220 14.73 15.81 -16.39
N ALA A 221 15.51 16.45 -15.51
CA ALA A 221 16.34 17.59 -15.88
C ALA A 221 17.23 17.19 -17.07
N LYS A 222 17.03 17.86 -18.20
CA LYS A 222 17.91 17.69 -19.36
C LYS A 222 19.31 18.17 -18.98
N ALA A 223 20.33 17.43 -19.40
CA ALA A 223 21.73 17.81 -19.20
C ALA A 223 21.97 19.27 -19.65
N GLY A 224 22.52 20.10 -18.77
CA GLY A 224 22.85 21.51 -19.02
C GLY A 224 21.94 22.56 -18.36
N GLN A 225 21.13 22.18 -17.36
CA GLN A 225 20.35 23.13 -16.55
C GLN A 225 21.14 23.58 -15.32
N ASP A 226 21.32 24.90 -15.17
CA ASP A 226 22.02 25.50 -14.03
C ASP A 226 21.04 25.84 -12.91
N PHE A 227 21.17 25.12 -11.78
CA PHE A 227 20.52 25.49 -10.54
C PHE A 227 21.38 26.51 -9.77
N THR A 228 20.74 27.52 -9.19
CA THR A 228 21.43 28.53 -8.37
C THR A 228 20.72 28.78 -7.07
N LEU A 229 21.49 29.07 -6.04
CA LEU A 229 20.97 29.49 -4.75
C LEU A 229 20.92 31.02 -4.68
N GLN A 230 19.77 31.59 -4.32
CA GLN A 230 19.57 33.04 -4.29
C GLN A 230 18.93 33.52 -2.99
N LYS A 231 19.30 34.72 -2.56
CA LYS A 231 18.69 35.42 -1.43
C LYS A 231 17.24 35.77 -1.75
N GLY A 232 16.32 35.21 -0.97
CA GLY A 232 14.89 35.44 -1.06
C GLY A 232 14.42 36.52 -0.09
N LYS A 233 13.14 36.43 0.30
CA LYS A 233 12.53 37.34 1.27
C LYS A 233 13.14 37.20 2.66
N GLU A 234 13.06 38.28 3.42
CA GLU A 234 13.39 38.28 4.85
C GLU A 234 12.39 37.40 5.63
N LEU A 235 12.92 36.64 6.59
CA LEU A 235 12.16 35.70 7.42
C LEU A 235 12.06 36.20 8.87
N SER A 236 13.16 36.73 9.38
CA SER A 236 13.33 37.42 10.67
C SER A 236 14.57 38.32 10.57
N ASP A 237 14.79 39.20 11.54
CA ASP A 237 15.86 40.21 11.54
C ASP A 237 17.21 39.64 11.05
N ASP A 238 17.69 40.15 9.89
CA ASP A 238 18.93 39.74 9.23
C ASP A 238 18.99 38.29 8.68
N ILE A 239 17.89 37.52 8.75
CA ILE A 239 17.76 36.14 8.23
C ILE A 239 16.85 36.12 7.00
N TYR A 240 17.40 35.66 5.88
CA TYR A 240 16.72 35.65 4.58
C TYR A 240 16.58 34.23 4.04
N GLN A 241 15.46 33.97 3.36
CA GLN A 241 15.17 32.68 2.75
C GLN A 241 16.22 32.33 1.69
N ALA A 242 16.62 31.06 1.64
CA ALA A 242 17.40 30.51 0.55
C ALA A 242 16.48 29.90 -0.51
N ASN A 243 16.54 30.47 -1.70
CA ASN A 243 15.74 30.08 -2.85
C ASN A 243 16.57 29.29 -3.84
N ILE A 244 16.03 28.17 -4.31
CA ILE A 244 16.60 27.41 -5.42
C ILE A 244 15.90 27.84 -6.70
N MET A 245 16.71 28.32 -7.63
CA MET A 245 16.27 28.88 -8.89
C MET A 245 16.72 27.98 -10.04
N LEU A 246 15.82 27.67 -10.95
CA LEU A 246 16.08 27.00 -12.22
C LEU A 246 15.77 27.99 -13.35
N ASN A 247 16.78 28.37 -14.14
CA ASN A 247 16.63 29.32 -15.25
C ASN A 247 15.90 30.62 -14.84
N GLY A 248 16.17 31.13 -13.64
CA GLY A 248 15.54 32.34 -13.11
C GLY A 248 14.14 32.16 -12.53
N LYS A 249 13.57 30.94 -12.52
CA LYS A 249 12.31 30.62 -11.86
C LYS A 249 12.56 29.95 -10.51
N LEU A 250 11.86 30.39 -9.47
CA LEU A 250 11.87 29.72 -8.16
C LEU A 250 11.26 28.32 -8.30
N VAL A 251 11.99 27.31 -7.84
CA VAL A 251 11.54 25.91 -7.88
C VAL A 251 11.47 25.25 -6.51
N ALA A 252 12.28 25.70 -5.54
CA ALA A 252 12.25 25.15 -4.20
C ALA A 252 12.84 26.11 -3.17
N THR A 253 12.56 25.87 -1.89
CA THR A 253 13.14 26.59 -0.75
C THR A 253 13.63 25.61 0.32
N LEU A 254 14.49 26.06 1.22
CA LEU A 254 14.97 25.21 2.31
C LEU A 254 13.96 25.15 3.49
N PRO A 255 13.87 24.01 4.19
CA PRO A 255 13.01 23.87 5.36
C PRO A 255 13.46 24.82 6.48
N LYS A 256 12.46 25.33 7.22
CA LYS A 256 12.67 26.17 8.42
C LYS A 256 12.51 25.37 9.70
N ILE A 257 11.84 24.23 9.60
CA ILE A 257 11.51 23.36 10.72
C ILE A 257 12.37 22.12 10.61
N GLY A 258 13.09 21.84 11.68
CA GLY A 258 13.90 20.64 11.87
C GLY A 258 13.33 19.71 12.95
N TYR A 259 13.81 18.48 12.97
CA TYR A 259 13.32 17.43 13.87
C TYR A 259 14.48 16.66 14.50
N CYS A 260 14.54 16.59 15.81
CA CYS A 260 15.55 15.81 16.52
C CYS A 260 14.98 15.06 17.74
N MET A 261 15.72 14.07 18.22
CA MET A 261 15.42 13.34 19.44
C MET A 261 16.28 13.88 20.59
N LEU A 262 15.63 14.35 21.65
CA LEU A 262 16.26 14.85 22.88
C LEU A 262 15.52 14.24 24.09
N ASP A 263 16.26 13.60 25.00
CA ASP A 263 15.70 12.97 26.22
C ASP A 263 14.47 12.09 25.98
N ASP A 264 14.54 11.21 24.98
CA ASP A 264 13.43 10.33 24.53
C ASP A 264 12.16 11.06 24.05
N GLN A 265 12.23 12.36 23.82
CA GLN A 265 11.20 13.17 23.18
C GLN A 265 11.61 13.55 21.77
N LEU A 266 10.62 13.73 20.90
CA LEU A 266 10.83 14.33 19.59
C LEU A 266 10.66 15.84 19.75
N VAL A 267 11.67 16.60 19.36
CA VAL A 267 11.64 18.06 19.34
C VAL A 267 11.48 18.52 17.90
N ILE A 268 10.44 19.31 17.67
CA ILE A 268 10.22 20.05 16.43
C ILE A 268 10.73 21.46 16.68
N HIS A 269 11.77 21.87 15.97
CA HIS A 269 12.43 23.16 16.18
C HIS A 269 12.26 24.04 14.94
N ASN A 270 11.81 25.28 15.12
CA ASN A 270 11.77 26.27 14.04
C ASN A 270 12.99 27.18 14.15
N HIS A 271 13.97 26.94 13.29
CA HIS A 271 15.27 27.63 13.29
C HIS A 271 15.20 29.13 12.96
N VAL A 272 14.04 29.63 12.48
CA VAL A 272 13.84 31.07 12.24
C VAL A 272 13.35 31.80 13.49
N THR A 273 12.47 31.17 14.27
CA THR A 273 11.78 31.79 15.42
C THR A 273 12.26 31.25 16.76
N GLU A 274 13.13 30.24 16.74
CA GLU A 274 13.63 29.49 17.90
C GLU A 274 12.50 28.80 18.71
N GLU A 275 11.32 28.66 18.10
CA GLU A 275 10.18 27.98 18.74
C GLU A 275 10.40 26.47 18.74
N GLU A 276 10.16 25.84 19.89
CA GLU A 276 10.24 24.40 20.07
C GLU A 276 8.91 23.79 20.49
N VAL A 277 8.56 22.68 19.86
CA VAL A 277 7.44 21.84 20.26
C VAL A 277 7.96 20.45 20.59
N LYS A 278 7.73 20.01 21.82
CA LYS A 278 8.12 18.68 22.28
C LYS A 278 6.94 17.71 22.18
N ILE A 279 7.12 16.67 21.38
CA ILE A 279 6.17 15.57 21.22
C ILE A 279 6.59 14.42 22.16
N PRO A 280 5.75 14.07 23.15
CA PRO A 280 6.06 13.01 24.10
C PRO A 280 6.05 11.64 23.42
N ARG A 281 6.78 10.70 24.01
CA ARG A 281 7.00 9.34 23.49
C ARG A 281 5.72 8.58 23.13
N ASP A 282 4.67 8.76 23.92
CA ASP A 282 3.37 8.11 23.67
C ASP A 282 2.73 8.52 22.34
N PHE A 283 3.19 9.62 21.74
CA PHE A 283 2.72 10.16 20.46
C PHE A 283 3.77 10.10 19.33
N HIS A 284 4.78 9.23 19.47
CA HIS A 284 5.79 9.01 18.42
C HIS A 284 5.31 8.12 17.28
N TYR A 285 4.03 7.73 17.27
CA TYR A 285 3.44 7.03 16.15
C TYR A 285 2.99 8.04 15.09
N LEU A 286 3.10 7.64 13.82
CA LEU A 286 2.65 8.47 12.72
C LEU A 286 1.60 7.74 11.90
N LYS A 287 0.55 8.48 11.53
CA LYS A 287 -0.41 8.05 10.53
C LYS A 287 -0.37 8.97 9.32
N VAL A 288 -0.76 8.42 8.17
CA VAL A 288 -0.80 9.16 6.91
C VAL A 288 -2.12 9.89 6.81
N VAL A 289 -2.05 11.19 6.58
CA VAL A 289 -3.21 12.06 6.37
C VAL A 289 -3.11 12.77 5.05
N LYS A 290 -4.25 13.18 4.51
CA LYS A 290 -4.32 13.96 3.29
C LYS A 290 -4.29 15.45 3.61
N SER A 291 -3.48 16.21 2.89
CA SER A 291 -3.52 17.66 2.98
C SER A 291 -4.88 18.16 2.46
N SER A 292 -5.52 19.08 3.19
CA SER A 292 -6.83 19.65 2.81
C SER A 292 -6.77 20.45 1.50
N ASN A 293 -5.61 20.98 1.14
CA ASN A 293 -5.46 21.93 0.04
C ASN A 293 -4.82 21.35 -1.23
N ASN A 294 -4.20 20.16 -1.17
CA ASN A 294 -3.57 19.47 -2.31
C ASN A 294 -3.79 17.97 -2.17
N ASP A 295 -3.68 17.21 -3.27
CA ASP A 295 -3.64 15.74 -3.24
C ASP A 295 -2.35 15.15 -2.59
N ASP A 296 -1.59 15.98 -1.87
CA ASP A 296 -0.37 15.61 -1.17
C ASP A 296 -0.64 14.94 0.18
N TYR A 297 0.14 13.91 0.47
CA TYR A 297 0.13 13.21 1.75
C TYR A 297 1.06 13.88 2.76
N LYS A 298 0.69 13.81 4.04
CA LYS A 298 1.49 14.26 5.18
C LYS A 298 1.46 13.19 6.27
N LEU A 299 2.37 13.29 7.23
CA LEU A 299 2.33 12.47 8.44
C LEU A 299 1.88 13.33 9.62
N THR A 300 1.01 12.79 10.47
CA THR A 300 0.64 13.45 11.73
C THR A 300 0.99 12.57 12.93
N PHE A 301 1.28 13.21 14.06
CA PHE A 301 1.62 12.57 15.32
C PHE A 301 0.38 11.98 15.97
N CYS A 302 0.47 10.74 16.41
CA CYS A 302 -0.62 10.03 17.06
C CYS A 302 -0.10 9.05 18.11
N ASN A 303 -0.99 8.58 18.98
CA ASN A 303 -0.68 7.48 19.89
C ASN A 303 -0.85 6.11 19.20
N PHE A 304 -0.55 5.03 19.93
CA PHE A 304 -0.67 3.67 19.38
C PHE A 304 -2.10 3.29 18.92
N LEU A 305 -3.13 4.00 19.41
CA LEU A 305 -4.53 3.81 19.03
C LEU A 305 -4.92 4.62 17.78
N GLY A 306 -4.07 5.55 17.32
CA GLY A 306 -4.37 6.43 16.18
C GLY A 306 -4.96 7.80 16.56
N ASN A 307 -5.08 8.10 17.86
CA ASN A 307 -5.55 9.42 18.31
C ASN A 307 -4.47 10.47 18.05
N GLU A 308 -4.82 11.52 17.31
CA GLU A 308 -3.90 12.60 16.93
C GLU A 308 -3.48 13.44 18.14
N PHE A 309 -2.20 13.78 18.21
CA PHE A 309 -1.61 14.52 19.32
C PHE A 309 -2.26 15.90 19.50
N PHE A 310 -2.32 16.69 18.43
CA PHE A 310 -2.81 18.07 18.49
C PHE A 310 -4.32 18.14 18.73
N GLU A 311 -5.10 17.17 18.26
CA GLU A 311 -6.50 17.04 18.64
C GLU A 311 -6.68 16.61 20.10
N HIS A 312 -5.85 15.67 20.58
CA HIS A 312 -5.86 15.24 21.98
C HIS A 312 -5.45 16.36 22.94
N LYS A 313 -4.57 17.27 22.49
CA LYS A 313 -4.01 18.38 23.27
C LYS A 313 -4.58 19.75 22.94
N LYS A 314 -5.65 19.85 22.14
CA LYS A 314 -6.20 21.14 21.70
C LYS A 314 -6.65 22.09 22.81
N TYR A 315 -6.98 21.56 23.99
CA TYR A 315 -7.36 22.35 25.17
C TYR A 315 -6.21 22.53 26.18
N ASP A 316 -5.05 21.94 25.90
CA ASP A 316 -3.84 22.11 26.70
C ASP A 316 -3.20 23.45 26.29
N SER A 317 -3.06 24.38 27.22
CA SER A 317 -2.56 25.74 26.94
C SER A 317 -1.17 25.75 26.32
N GLN A 318 -0.38 24.69 26.53
CA GLN A 318 0.94 24.54 25.92
C GLN A 318 0.84 24.29 24.40
N TYR A 319 -0.23 23.64 23.93
CA TYR A 319 -0.38 23.17 22.56
C TYR A 319 -1.52 23.83 21.79
N SER A 320 -2.44 24.51 22.47
CA SER A 320 -3.67 25.06 21.89
C SER A 320 -3.45 26.13 20.82
N ASN A 321 -2.30 26.82 20.85
CA ASN A 321 -1.97 27.91 19.93
C ASN A 321 -0.85 27.55 18.94
N ILE A 322 -0.51 26.26 18.81
CA ILE A 322 0.55 25.83 17.91
C ILE A 322 0.04 25.87 16.46
N PRO A 323 0.73 26.61 15.57
CA PRO A 323 0.36 26.69 14.16
C PRO A 323 0.32 25.33 13.46
N ASP A 324 -0.59 25.17 12.49
CA ASP A 324 -0.79 23.93 11.71
C ASP A 324 0.49 23.36 11.09
N LYS A 325 1.48 24.21 10.76
CA LYS A 325 2.77 23.78 10.20
C LYS A 325 3.57 22.84 11.10
N TYR A 326 3.33 22.85 12.42
CA TYR A 326 3.95 21.94 13.38
C TYR A 326 3.13 20.66 13.61
N GLN A 327 1.87 20.63 13.16
CA GLN A 327 0.96 19.50 13.36
C GLN A 327 1.23 18.33 12.40
N TYR A 328 1.96 18.62 11.32
CA TYR A 328 2.20 17.70 10.24
C TYR A 328 3.67 17.71 9.82
N ILE A 329 4.20 16.54 9.50
CA ILE A 329 5.49 16.38 8.85
C ILE A 329 5.25 16.31 7.34
N SER A 330 5.85 17.25 6.61
CA SER A 330 5.92 17.20 5.15
C SER A 330 6.80 16.05 4.70
N LEU A 331 6.39 15.34 3.65
CA LEU A 331 7.20 14.26 3.07
C LEU A 331 8.55 14.75 2.53
N ASN A 332 8.69 16.05 2.24
CA ASN A 332 9.93 16.65 1.77
C ASN A 332 10.91 16.98 2.92
N CYS A 333 10.47 16.88 4.18
CA CYS A 333 11.31 17.04 5.36
C CYS A 333 11.90 15.70 5.85
N MET A 334 12.10 14.76 4.92
CA MET A 334 12.56 13.40 5.23
C MET A 334 13.64 12.94 4.26
N LYS A 335 14.77 12.50 4.79
CA LYS A 335 15.76 11.70 4.06
C LYS A 335 15.25 10.26 3.93
N LYS A 336 14.65 9.95 2.80
CA LYS A 336 13.98 8.66 2.54
C LYS A 336 15.00 7.58 2.17
N GLU A 337 14.92 6.41 2.80
CA GLU A 337 15.61 5.21 2.33
C GLU A 337 14.83 4.50 1.21
N TYR A 338 13.51 4.64 1.25
CA TYR A 338 12.60 4.27 0.17
C TYR A 338 11.31 5.08 0.29
N LYS A 339 10.55 5.16 -0.79
CA LYS A 339 9.28 5.89 -0.84
C LYS A 339 8.12 4.89 -0.67
N PRO A 340 7.49 4.77 0.51
CA PRO A 340 6.30 3.94 0.65
C PRO A 340 5.15 4.54 -0.15
N ASN A 341 4.22 3.69 -0.59
CA ASN A 341 3.00 4.17 -1.23
C ASN A 341 2.03 4.72 -0.16
N PHE A 342 2.12 6.02 0.12
CA PHE A 342 1.33 6.70 1.14
C PHE A 342 -0.19 6.62 0.87
N CYS A 343 -0.63 6.51 -0.39
CA CYS A 343 -2.04 6.30 -0.74
C CYS A 343 -2.60 5.03 -0.08
N ASN A 344 -1.81 3.96 -0.04
CA ASN A 344 -2.21 2.67 0.53
C ASN A 344 -2.20 2.65 2.06
N LEU A 345 -1.62 3.68 2.68
CA LEU A 345 -1.43 3.82 4.11
C LEU A 345 -2.37 4.88 4.73
N LEU A 346 -3.24 5.47 3.92
CA LEU A 346 -4.29 6.35 4.40
C LEU A 346 -5.29 5.53 5.23
N ASN A 347 -5.21 5.66 6.54
CA ASN A 347 -6.07 4.96 7.50
C ASN A 347 -6.00 5.67 8.85
N ASP A 348 -6.95 5.38 9.73
CA ASP A 348 -6.99 5.90 11.11
C ASP A 348 -5.89 5.29 11.99
N LYS A 349 -5.30 4.16 11.58
CA LYS A 349 -4.27 3.45 12.35
C LYS A 349 -2.87 3.98 12.05
N PRO A 350 -1.97 4.02 13.06
CA PRO A 350 -0.58 4.38 12.85
C PRO A 350 0.10 3.38 11.91
N SER A 351 0.88 3.91 10.97
CA SER A 351 1.64 3.14 9.98
C SER A 351 3.14 3.19 10.22
N PHE A 352 3.61 4.20 10.97
CA PHE A 352 5.02 4.39 11.28
C PHE A 352 5.24 4.73 12.74
N PHE A 353 6.49 4.63 13.17
CA PHE A 353 6.96 4.95 14.50
C PHE A 353 8.30 5.68 14.43
N ILE A 354 8.45 6.76 15.20
CA ILE A 354 9.68 7.54 15.33
C ILE A 354 10.52 7.00 16.48
N ALA A 355 11.82 6.84 16.25
CA ALA A 355 12.77 6.48 17.29
C ALA A 355 14.09 7.23 17.13
N LYS A 356 14.87 7.24 18.21
CA LYS A 356 16.27 7.68 18.18
C LYS A 356 17.07 6.87 17.15
N GLY A 357 17.69 7.59 16.21
CA GLY A 357 18.64 7.04 15.24
C GLY A 357 20.04 6.84 15.84
N ILE A 358 20.89 6.12 15.11
CA ILE A 358 22.29 5.86 15.52
C ILE A 358 23.13 7.08 15.14
N THR A 359 23.88 7.64 16.10
CA THR A 359 24.92 8.64 15.85
C THR A 359 26.30 8.03 16.07
N ASN A 360 27.26 8.41 15.22
CA ASN A 360 28.67 8.05 15.38
C ASN A 360 29.46 9.06 16.24
N GLN A 361 28.78 10.08 16.79
CA GLN A 361 29.40 11.18 17.51
C GLN A 361 28.60 11.48 18.79
N ASP A 362 29.34 11.65 19.89
CA ASP A 362 28.85 11.99 21.23
C ASP A 362 28.53 13.48 21.42
N SER A 363 28.42 14.27 20.34
CA SER A 363 28.55 15.73 20.43
C SER A 363 27.39 16.48 19.76
N SER A 364 26.29 16.64 20.49
CA SER A 364 25.37 17.81 20.41
C SER A 364 24.09 17.61 21.23
N GLY A 365 23.77 16.38 21.63
CA GLY A 365 22.47 16.05 22.26
C GLY A 365 21.30 15.97 21.26
N HIS A 366 21.46 16.44 20.02
CA HIS A 366 20.46 16.39 18.95
C HIS A 366 20.61 15.11 18.13
N CYS A 367 19.96 14.04 18.58
CA CYS A 367 20.04 12.77 17.88
C CYS A 367 19.06 12.72 16.69
N PRO A 368 19.37 12.01 15.60
CA PRO A 368 18.45 11.81 14.49
C PRO A 368 17.12 11.21 14.92
N ALA A 369 16.05 11.69 14.31
CA ALA A 369 14.71 11.13 14.45
C ALA A 369 14.43 10.19 13.26
N ASP A 370 14.65 8.91 13.48
CA ASP A 370 14.46 7.88 12.46
C ASP A 370 13.00 7.40 12.43
N VAL A 371 12.43 7.31 11.24
CA VAL A 371 11.06 6.83 11.01
C VAL A 371 11.10 5.38 10.53
N PHE A 372 10.40 4.49 11.23
CA PHE A 372 10.33 3.07 10.92
C PHE A 372 8.89 2.68 10.59
N GLU A 373 8.72 1.67 9.74
CA GLU A 373 7.43 1.01 9.57
C GLU A 373 6.95 0.37 10.88
N LEU A 374 5.65 0.44 11.11
CA LEU A 374 5.02 -0.30 12.18
C LEU A 374 4.58 -1.68 11.67
N THR A 375 5.09 -2.74 12.30
CA THR A 375 4.77 -4.14 11.95
C THR A 375 4.10 -4.83 13.13
N LYS A 376 3.48 -6.00 12.88
CA LYS A 376 2.87 -6.81 13.96
C LYS A 376 3.86 -7.19 15.06
N SER A 377 5.14 -7.34 14.71
CA SER A 377 6.24 -7.66 15.63
C SER A 377 6.96 -6.42 16.19
N GLY A 378 6.42 -5.20 15.98
CA GLY A 378 7.01 -3.95 16.45
C GLY A 378 7.73 -3.17 15.36
N LYS A 379 8.98 -2.76 15.63
CA LYS A 379 9.80 -1.91 14.75
C LYS A 379 10.17 -2.63 13.44
N GLY A 380 9.64 -2.13 12.32
CA GLY A 380 9.91 -2.62 10.97
C GLY A 380 11.16 -1.98 10.34
N LYS A 381 11.17 -1.97 9.01
CA LYS A 381 12.26 -1.36 8.23
C LYS A 381 12.31 0.15 8.45
N LYS A 382 13.52 0.72 8.47
CA LYS A 382 13.72 2.18 8.48
C LYS A 382 13.26 2.77 7.15
N MET A 383 12.28 3.66 7.21
CA MET A 383 11.71 4.32 6.04
C MET A 383 12.46 5.61 5.72
N ALA A 384 12.76 6.41 6.74
CA ALA A 384 13.44 7.70 6.57
C ALA A 384 14.14 8.16 7.84
N THR A 385 14.91 9.23 7.71
CA THR A 385 15.35 10.08 8.82
C THR A 385 14.69 11.45 8.65
N LEU A 386 14.04 11.98 9.68
CA LEU A 386 13.54 13.36 9.64
C LEU A 386 14.72 14.32 9.60
N ILE A 387 14.56 15.43 8.89
CA ILE A 387 15.65 16.35 8.59
C ILE A 387 15.74 17.44 9.66
N ASP A 388 16.95 17.71 10.13
CA ASP A 388 17.29 18.86 10.97
C ASP A 388 18.39 19.70 10.31
N GLN A 389 18.11 20.16 9.09
CA GLN A 389 18.96 21.07 8.33
C GLN A 389 18.35 22.46 8.31
N PHE A 390 19.21 23.47 8.35
CA PHE A 390 18.79 24.85 8.18
C PHE A 390 19.80 25.60 7.30
N GLY A 391 19.27 26.25 6.26
CA GLY A 391 20.08 27.07 5.37
C GLY A 391 19.38 28.38 5.00
N VAL A 392 20.10 29.49 5.18
CA VAL A 392 19.58 30.86 5.04
C VAL A 392 20.66 31.79 4.51
N PHE A 393 20.26 32.95 4.00
CA PHE A 393 21.18 34.03 3.70
C PHE A 393 21.21 35.02 4.87
N ASN A 394 22.38 35.55 5.18
CA ASN A 394 22.50 36.65 6.13
C ASN A 394 22.31 38.01 5.44
N LYS A 395 22.37 39.11 6.21
CA LYS A 395 22.29 40.48 5.67
C LYS A 395 23.35 40.80 4.60
N GLU A 396 24.55 40.23 4.73
CA GLU A 396 25.67 40.42 3.80
C GLU A 396 25.50 39.62 2.50
N GLY A 397 24.44 38.81 2.40
CA GLY A 397 24.17 37.98 1.23
C GLY A 397 24.98 36.68 1.20
N LYS A 398 25.63 36.29 2.30
CA LYS A 398 26.34 35.02 2.41
C LYS A 398 25.40 33.90 2.82
N PHE A 399 25.56 32.74 2.22
CA PHE A 399 24.77 31.56 2.57
C PHE A 399 25.33 30.91 3.83
N GLN A 400 24.47 30.67 4.80
CA GLN A 400 24.76 29.97 6.05
C GLN A 400 24.02 28.64 6.04
N TYR A 401 24.71 27.56 6.42
CA TYR A 401 24.11 26.22 6.44
C TYR A 401 24.60 25.41 7.63
N CYS A 402 23.68 24.67 8.25
CA CYS A 402 23.96 23.72 9.32
C CYS A 402 23.11 22.44 9.14
N ASP A 403 23.73 21.30 9.42
CA ASP A 403 23.06 20.02 9.66
C ASP A 403 23.20 19.69 11.16
N TYR A 404 22.12 19.92 11.91
CA TYR A 404 22.11 19.84 13.37
C TYR A 404 22.23 18.42 13.91
N HIS A 405 22.06 17.40 13.05
CA HIS A 405 22.40 16.02 13.39
C HIS A 405 23.91 15.76 13.45
N ARG A 406 24.73 16.67 12.90
CA ARG A 406 26.19 16.51 12.81
C ARG A 406 26.95 17.52 13.66
N LYS A 407 26.45 18.76 13.78
CA LYS A 407 27.13 19.84 14.50
C LYS A 407 26.15 20.94 14.91
N ALA A 408 26.57 21.83 15.80
CA ALA A 408 25.74 22.93 16.29
C ALA A 408 25.95 24.28 15.56
N ASP A 409 27.07 24.43 14.83
CA ASP A 409 27.47 25.72 14.25
C ASP A 409 27.31 25.79 12.72
N TYR A 410 26.95 26.98 12.21
CA TYR A 410 26.85 27.25 10.78
C TYR A 410 28.21 27.26 10.09
N ASP A 411 28.26 26.70 8.88
CA ASP A 411 29.28 27.05 7.90
C ASP A 411 28.78 28.24 7.06
N ILE A 412 29.70 29.13 6.68
CA ILE A 412 29.42 30.30 5.84
C ILE A 412 30.06 30.08 4.47
N TYR A 413 29.27 30.24 3.42
CA TYR A 413 29.70 30.04 2.04
C TYR A 413 29.53 31.31 1.21
N ASP A 414 30.56 31.62 0.42
CA ASP A 414 30.53 32.65 -0.62
C ASP A 414 30.09 32.08 -1.98
N SER A 415 29.81 30.77 -2.07
CA SER A 415 29.38 30.07 -3.27
C SER A 415 27.85 29.96 -3.34
N TYR A 416 27.31 30.13 -4.54
CA TYR A 416 25.88 30.05 -4.86
C TYR A 416 25.56 28.93 -5.86
N LYS A 417 26.58 28.15 -6.24
CA LYS A 417 26.47 27.14 -7.30
C LYS A 417 25.93 25.84 -6.74
N ILE A 418 24.87 25.34 -7.37
CA ILE A 418 24.32 24.01 -7.16
C ILE A 418 24.78 23.18 -8.35
N ASN A 419 25.57 22.15 -8.09
CA ASN A 419 26.31 21.45 -9.15
C ASN A 419 25.41 20.49 -9.93
N LYS A 420 24.35 19.96 -9.30
CA LYS A 420 23.37 19.07 -9.95
C LYS A 420 22.15 18.81 -9.07
N GLU A 421 21.05 18.39 -9.71
CA GLU A 421 20.00 17.57 -9.08
C GLU A 421 20.61 16.21 -8.70
N HIS A 422 20.59 15.86 -7.41
CA HIS A 422 21.40 14.74 -6.90
C HIS A 422 20.75 13.40 -7.22
N THR A 423 19.42 13.27 -7.09
CA THR A 423 18.75 11.96 -7.09
C THR A 423 17.22 12.04 -7.22
N ALA A 424 16.59 13.12 -6.75
CA ALA A 424 15.13 13.33 -6.74
C ALA A 424 14.79 14.83 -6.83
N THR A 425 13.52 15.16 -7.15
CA THR A 425 13.04 16.55 -7.32
C THR A 425 13.16 17.43 -6.07
N ASP A 426 13.47 16.84 -4.91
CA ASP A 426 13.60 17.49 -3.61
C ASP A 426 15.04 17.54 -3.05
N GLU A 427 16.05 16.99 -3.76
CA GLU A 427 17.46 16.89 -3.29
C GLU A 427 18.47 17.57 -4.24
N PHE A 428 19.26 18.51 -3.70
CA PHE A 428 20.24 19.28 -4.48
C PHE A 428 21.65 19.14 -3.92
N LEU A 429 22.63 18.92 -4.80
CA LEU A 429 24.04 18.83 -4.40
C LEU A 429 24.69 20.23 -4.43
N PHE A 430 25.08 20.72 -3.26
CA PHE A 430 25.78 21.97 -3.04
C PHE A 430 27.25 21.74 -2.71
N ASN A 431 28.16 22.44 -3.41
CA ASN A 431 29.61 22.35 -3.23
C ASN A 431 30.13 20.89 -3.17
N ASP A 432 29.62 20.02 -4.04
CA ASP A 432 30.01 18.61 -4.26
C ASP A 432 29.83 17.62 -3.09
N ASP A 433 29.64 18.08 -1.86
CA ASP A 433 29.58 17.21 -0.67
C ASP A 433 28.35 17.44 0.24
N ILE A 434 27.55 18.48 -0.03
CA ILE A 434 26.40 18.84 0.81
C ILE A 434 25.11 18.56 0.06
N VAL A 435 24.29 17.67 0.62
CA VAL A 435 22.94 17.41 0.12
C VAL A 435 21.96 18.34 0.83
N LEU A 436 21.41 19.28 0.05
CA LEU A 436 20.34 20.18 0.47
C LEU A 436 19.00 19.51 0.21
N TYR A 437 18.22 19.32 1.27
CA TYR A 437 16.83 18.86 1.17
C TYR A 437 15.88 20.04 1.15
N THR A 438 14.88 19.99 0.27
CA THR A 438 14.15 21.19 -0.12
C THR A 438 12.65 20.97 -0.15
N ILE A 439 11.91 22.06 -0.02
CA ILE A 439 10.46 22.11 -0.16
C ILE A 439 10.19 22.68 -1.57
N PRO A 440 9.65 21.88 -2.50
CA PRO A 440 9.28 22.34 -3.83
C PRO A 440 8.22 23.44 -3.76
N GLU A 441 8.37 24.44 -4.63
CA GLU A 441 7.34 25.44 -4.89
C GLU A 441 6.46 24.91 -6.01
N LEU A 442 5.21 24.53 -5.67
CA LEU A 442 4.25 24.00 -6.63
C LEU A 442 3.93 25.07 -7.67
N SER A 443 4.25 24.78 -8.94
CA SER A 443 4.10 25.71 -10.07
C SER A 443 2.71 25.73 -10.67
#